data_AF-A0A5C7BBM2-F1
#
_entry.id   AF-A0A5C7BBM2-F1
#
_cell.length_a   1.000
_cell.length_b   1.000
_cell.length_c   1.000
_cell.angle_alpha   90.00
_cell.angle_beta   90.00
_cell.angle_gamma   90.00
#
_symmetry.space_group_name_H-M   'P 1'
#
loop_
_entity.id
_entity.type
_entity.pdbx_description
1 polymer ?
#
loop_
_entity_poly.entity_id
_entity_poly.type
_entity_poly.pdbx_seq_one_letter_code
_entity_poly.pdbx_strand_id
1 'polypeptide(L)'
;MFSESAKVVIEIFFFHLVSFAILSAFVIFFLLNNGIEIFIENWYLPTTGGSIANAIFLGFTASMLGVSGFESSTNFVEEQQKGVFPKTLKNMWLVVSIINSLAALFALSLFGIPLL
;
A
#
# COMPACT_ATOMS: atom_id res chain seq x y z
N MET A 1 10.66 -7.68 28.22
CA MET A 1 9.36 -7.99 27.59
C MET A 1 9.15 -7.23 26.29
N PHE A 2 9.32 -5.89 26.23
CA PHE A 2 9.17 -5.13 24.97
C PHE A 2 10.24 -5.39 23.91
N SER A 3 11.49 -5.68 24.30
CA SER A 3 12.59 -5.94 23.36
C SER A 3 12.42 -7.22 22.54
N GLU A 4 11.82 -8.24 23.13
CA GLU A 4 11.63 -9.55 22.50
C GLU A 4 10.51 -9.49 21.43
N SER A 5 9.40 -8.81 21.74
CA SER A 5 8.34 -8.53 20.76
C SER A 5 8.79 -7.57 19.66
N ALA A 6 9.54 -6.52 19.99
CA ALA A 6 10.06 -5.57 19.01
C ALA A 6 10.98 -6.25 17.97
N LYS A 7 11.79 -7.22 18.39
CA LYS A 7 12.64 -8.00 17.47
C LYS A 7 11.82 -8.75 16.43
N VAL A 8 10.78 -9.47 16.87
CA VAL A 8 9.88 -10.22 15.97
C VAL A 8 9.15 -9.29 15.01
N VAL A 9 8.66 -8.13 15.48
CA VAL A 9 7.99 -7.14 14.63
C VAL A 9 8.93 -6.60 13.55
N ILE A 10 10.19 -6.31 13.89
CA ILE A 10 11.20 -5.86 12.92
C ILE A 10 11.49 -6.94 11.88
N GLU A 11 11.60 -8.21 12.30
CA GLU A 11 11.82 -9.34 11.40
C GLU A 11 10.67 -9.50 10.39
N ILE A 12 9.42 -9.45 10.87
CA ILE A 12 8.23 -9.51 10.01
C ILE A 12 8.19 -8.32 9.05
N PHE A 13 8.45 -7.11 9.54
CA PHE A 13 8.46 -5.91 8.72
C PHE A 13 9.53 -5.97 7.63
N PHE A 14 10.75 -6.41 7.99
CA PHE A 14 11.83 -6.57 7.03
C PHE A 14 11.51 -7.63 5.97
N PHE A 15 10.99 -8.79 6.40
CA PHE A 15 10.53 -9.83 5.48
C PHE A 15 9.45 -9.29 4.52
N HIS A 16 8.48 -8.54 5.03
CA HIS A 16 7.46 -7.89 4.22
C HIS A 16 8.08 -6.97 3.16
N LEU A 17 8.97 -6.05 3.56
CA LEU A 17 9.64 -5.13 2.63
C LEU A 17 10.45 -5.86 1.55
N VAL A 18 11.19 -6.90 1.92
CA VAL A 18 11.98 -7.71 0.97
C VAL A 18 11.05 -8.46 0.01
N SER A 19 9.99 -9.09 0.52
CA SER A 19 9.02 -9.80 -0.32
C SER A 19 8.34 -8.86 -1.33
N PHE A 20 7.97 -7.65 -0.89
CA PHE A 20 7.37 -6.65 -1.76
C PHE A 20 8.37 -6.12 -2.79
N ALA A 21 9.64 -5.92 -2.42
CA ALA A 21 10.69 -5.49 -3.35
C ALA A 21 10.95 -6.56 -4.43
N ILE A 22 11.02 -7.84 -4.05
CA ILE A 22 11.18 -8.95 -4.99
C ILE A 22 9.97 -9.02 -5.93
N LEU A 23 8.75 -8.95 -5.40
CA LEU A 23 7.53 -8.91 -6.20
C LEU A 23 7.57 -7.74 -7.20
N SER A 24 7.92 -6.55 -6.73
CA SER A 24 8.03 -5.34 -7.56
C SER A 24 9.02 -5.56 -8.72
N ALA A 25 10.18 -6.15 -8.44
CA ALA A 25 11.18 -6.45 -9.47
C ALA A 25 10.65 -7.44 -10.52
N PHE A 26 9.97 -8.50 -10.10
CA PHE A 26 9.35 -9.46 -11.03
C PHE A 26 8.26 -8.84 -11.88
N VAL A 27 7.40 -7.99 -11.29
CA VAL A 27 6.35 -7.28 -12.02
C VAL A 27 6.96 -6.33 -13.06
N ILE A 28 7.96 -5.53 -12.67
CA ILE A 28 8.65 -4.63 -13.60
C ILE A 28 9.30 -5.44 -14.73
N PHE A 29 10.01 -6.52 -14.41
CA PHE A 29 10.60 -7.39 -15.42
C PHE A 29 9.54 -7.97 -16.36
N PHE A 30 8.40 -8.44 -15.84
CA PHE A 30 7.29 -8.94 -16.64
C PHE A 30 6.76 -7.87 -17.60
N LEU A 31 6.52 -6.64 -17.13
CA LEU A 31 5.99 -5.54 -17.96
C LEU A 31 6.98 -5.11 -19.05
N LEU A 32 8.29 -5.13 -18.77
CA LEU A 32 9.31 -4.83 -19.76
C LEU A 32 9.34 -5.87 -20.90
N ASN A 33 8.96 -7.12 -20.65
CA ASN A 33 8.99 -8.20 -21.64
C ASN A 33 7.65 -8.42 -22.34
N ASN A 34 6.52 -8.15 -21.67
CA ASN A 34 5.17 -8.46 -22.18
C ASN A 34 4.36 -7.20 -22.54
N GLY A 35 4.92 -6.01 -22.32
CA GLY A 35 4.24 -4.74 -22.58
C GLY A 35 3.34 -4.29 -21.42
N ILE A 36 2.69 -3.15 -21.63
CA ILE A 36 1.83 -2.46 -20.65
C ILE A 36 0.38 -2.33 -21.13
N GLU A 37 -0.03 -3.14 -22.10
CA GLU A 37 -1.33 -3.02 -22.76
C GLU A 37 -2.49 -3.15 -21.78
N ILE A 38 -2.45 -4.14 -20.87
CA ILE A 38 -3.45 -4.33 -19.81
C ILE A 38 -3.60 -3.08 -18.93
N PHE A 39 -2.49 -2.41 -18.59
CA PHE A 39 -2.53 -1.17 -17.82
C PHE A 39 -3.27 -0.07 -18.57
N ILE A 40 -2.95 0.10 -19.86
CA ILE A 40 -3.57 1.12 -20.72
C ILE A 40 -5.07 0.83 -20.86
N GLU A 41 -5.45 -0.41 -21.14
CA GLU A 41 -6.85 -0.82 -21.24
C GLU A 41 -7.61 -0.52 -19.94
N ASN A 42 -7.07 -0.96 -18.79
CA ASN A 42 -7.67 -0.70 -17.49
C ASN A 42 -7.78 0.81 -17.17
N TRP A 43 -6.82 1.62 -17.61
CA TRP A 43 -6.84 3.07 -17.40
C TRP A 43 -7.99 3.77 -18.15
N TYR A 44 -8.36 3.25 -19.31
CA TYR A 44 -9.45 3.78 -20.13
C TYR A 44 -10.81 3.17 -19.81
N LEU A 45 -10.89 2.22 -18.88
CA LEU A 45 -12.17 1.65 -18.48
C LEU A 45 -13.07 2.71 -17.83
N PRO A 46 -14.33 2.82 -18.28
CA PRO A 46 -15.30 3.71 -17.64
C PRO A 46 -15.59 3.21 -16.21
N THR A 47 -15.94 4.13 -15.32
CA THR A 47 -16.26 3.79 -13.93
C THR A 47 -17.45 2.84 -13.86
N THR A 48 -17.22 1.60 -13.44
CA THR A 48 -18.26 0.59 -13.17
C THR A 48 -19.03 0.99 -11.91
N GLY A 49 -20.35 1.18 -12.00
CA GLY A 49 -21.21 1.61 -10.87
C GLY A 49 -21.79 3.03 -10.97
N GLY A 50 -21.72 3.65 -12.17
CA GLY A 50 -22.42 4.88 -12.49
C GLY A 50 -21.61 6.14 -12.20
N SER A 51 -21.60 6.62 -10.96
CA SER A 51 -21.04 7.95 -10.61
C SER A 51 -19.58 7.89 -10.17
N ILE A 52 -18.76 8.82 -10.70
CA ILE A 52 -17.39 9.10 -10.25
C ILE A 52 -17.33 9.31 -8.73
N ALA A 53 -18.35 9.95 -8.15
CA ALA A 53 -18.41 10.17 -6.71
C ALA A 53 -18.46 8.85 -5.91
N ASN A 54 -19.20 7.85 -6.41
CA ASN A 54 -19.24 6.53 -5.78
C ASN A 54 -17.90 5.81 -5.92
N ALA A 55 -17.25 5.91 -7.08
CA ALA A 55 -15.92 5.30 -7.29
C ALA A 55 -14.87 5.89 -6.33
N ILE A 56 -14.85 7.22 -6.17
CA ILE A 56 -13.97 7.89 -5.20
C ILE A 56 -14.31 7.48 -3.77
N PHE A 57 -15.60 7.44 -3.40
CA PHE A 57 -16.04 7.05 -2.06
C PHE A 57 -15.65 5.60 -1.73
N LEU A 58 -15.84 4.67 -2.67
CA LEU A 58 -15.47 3.27 -2.50
C LEU A 58 -13.95 3.09 -2.41
N GLY A 59 -13.18 3.77 -3.27
CA GLY A 59 -11.71 3.76 -3.21
C GLY A 59 -11.20 4.33 -1.88
N PHE A 60 -11.80 5.42 -1.41
CA PHE A 60 -11.46 6.04 -0.13
C PHE A 60 -11.78 5.11 1.06
N THR A 61 -12.99 4.54 1.12
CA THR A 61 -13.38 3.63 2.21
C THR A 61 -12.57 2.33 2.22
N ALA A 62 -12.23 1.77 1.05
CA ALA A 62 -11.30 0.65 0.95
C ALA A 62 -9.89 1.03 1.48
N SER A 63 -9.41 2.24 1.18
CA SER A 63 -8.12 2.73 1.67
C SER A 63 -8.07 2.94 3.20
N MET A 64 -9.23 3.18 3.83
CA MET A 64 -9.34 3.41 5.28
C MET A 64 -9.04 2.16 6.12
N LEU A 65 -9.02 0.96 5.54
CA LEU A 65 -8.69 -0.28 6.27
C LEU A 65 -7.31 -0.22 6.94
N GLY A 66 -6.37 0.59 6.42
CA GLY A 66 -5.04 0.79 6.99
C GLY A 66 -4.96 1.79 8.16
N VAL A 67 -6.03 2.54 8.45
CA VAL A 67 -5.99 3.66 9.42
C VAL A 67 -5.85 3.17 10.87
N SER A 68 -6.41 2.01 11.20
CA SER A 68 -6.32 1.42 12.55
C SER A 68 -4.88 1.12 12.98
N GLY A 69 -3.99 0.81 12.03
CA GLY A 69 -2.56 0.63 12.29
C GLY A 69 -1.86 1.94 12.66
N PHE A 70 -2.29 3.07 12.08
CA PHE A 70 -1.78 4.39 12.45
C PHE A 70 -2.29 4.80 13.84
N GLU A 71 -3.57 4.60 14.13
CA GLU A 71 -4.20 4.93 15.41
C GLU A 71 -3.54 4.19 16.59
N SER A 72 -3.32 2.88 16.45
CA SER A 72 -2.66 2.09 17.49
C SER A 72 -1.19 2.48 17.68
N SER A 73 -0.47 2.83 16.61
CA SER A 73 0.90 3.33 16.72
C SER A 73 0.97 4.69 17.41
N THR A 74 -0.01 5.59 17.17
CA THR A 74 -0.04 6.91 17.83
C THR A 74 -0.20 6.79 19.33
N ASN A 75 -1.08 5.88 19.79
CA ASN A 75 -1.29 5.64 21.21
C ASN A 75 -0.02 5.11 21.90
N PHE A 76 0.80 4.32 21.19
CA PHE A 76 2.05 3.79 21.74
C PHE A 76 3.19 4.81 21.76
N VAL A 77 3.26 5.72 20.78
CA VAL A 77 4.36 6.68 20.62
C VAL A 77 4.10 8.05 21.27
N GLU A 78 2.90 8.31 21.76
CA GLU A 78 2.54 9.53 22.48
C GLU A 78 3.22 9.62 23.85
N GLU A 79 3.39 8.50 24.55
CA GLU A 79 4.09 8.39 25.84
C GLU A 79 5.62 8.31 25.70
N GLN A 80 6.15 8.29 24.47
CA GLN A 80 7.58 8.21 24.19
C GLN A 80 8.25 9.59 24.26
N GLN A 81 9.57 9.62 24.09
CA GLN A 81 10.35 10.87 24.14
C GLN A 81 9.84 11.92 23.14
N LYS A 82 9.98 13.21 23.51
CA LYS A 82 9.58 14.35 22.68
C LYS A 82 10.20 14.26 21.29
N GLY A 83 9.36 14.33 20.25
CA GLY A 83 9.79 14.28 18.85
C GLY A 83 9.76 12.88 18.21
N VAL A 84 9.58 11.81 18.99
CA VAL A 84 9.38 10.45 18.44
C VAL A 84 8.05 10.37 17.69
N PHE A 85 6.97 10.92 18.26
CA PHE A 85 5.64 10.92 17.65
C PHE A 85 5.59 11.43 16.19
N PRO A 86 6.00 12.67 15.88
CA PRO A 86 5.98 13.16 14.50
C PRO A 86 6.96 12.41 13.59
N LYS A 87 8.04 11.84 14.13
CA LYS A 87 9.00 11.05 13.36
C LYS A 87 8.41 9.70 12.94
N THR A 88 7.73 9.02 13.87
CA THR A 88 7.05 7.75 13.60
C THR A 88 5.97 7.93 12.54
N LEU A 89 5.10 8.95 12.69
CA LEU A 89 4.04 9.22 11.72
C LEU A 89 4.59 9.51 10.32
N LYS A 90 5.64 10.33 10.20
CA LYS A 90 6.27 10.63 8.90
C LYS A 90 6.86 9.37 8.24
N ASN A 91 7.53 8.52 9.02
CA ASN A 91 8.13 7.29 8.50
C ASN A 91 7.05 6.31 8.03
N MET A 92 5.99 6.12 8.82
CA MET A 92 4.87 5.26 8.44
C MET A 92 4.15 5.78 7.19
N TRP A 93 3.88 7.09 7.14
CA TRP A 93 3.22 7.72 5.99
C TRP A 93 4.02 7.54 4.70
N LEU A 94 5.34 7.70 4.75
CA LEU A 94 6.21 7.53 3.59
C LEU A 94 6.16 6.10 3.06
N VAL A 95 6.33 5.10 3.93
CA VAL A 95 6.35 3.68 3.55
C VAL A 95 5.00 3.27 2.95
N VAL A 96 3.90 3.61 3.63
CA VAL A 96 2.55 3.25 3.18
C VAL A 96 2.21 3.92 1.84
N SER A 97 2.59 5.18 1.64
CA SER A 97 2.34 5.88 0.38
C SER A 97 3.05 5.20 -0.80
N ILE A 98 4.32 4.81 -0.62
CA ILE A 98 5.10 4.15 -1.68
C ILE A 98 4.53 2.76 -1.98
N ILE A 99 4.33 1.92 -0.95
CA ILE A 99 3.88 0.54 -1.12
C ILE A 99 2.47 0.50 -1.72
N ASN A 100 1.52 1.30 -1.19
CA ASN A 100 0.15 1.27 -1.67
C ASN A 100 0.02 1.79 -3.10
N SER A 101 0.75 2.85 -3.46
CA SER A 101 0.73 3.36 -4.84
C SER A 101 1.32 2.36 -5.82
N LEU A 102 2.44 1.70 -5.47
CA LEU A 102 3.01 0.64 -6.31
C LEU A 102 2.08 -0.57 -6.42
N ALA A 103 1.47 -1.00 -5.31
CA ALA A 103 0.52 -2.10 -5.31
C ALA A 103 -0.69 -1.82 -6.22
N ALA A 104 -1.24 -0.60 -6.15
CA ALA A 104 -2.34 -0.19 -7.03
C ALA A 104 -1.94 -0.19 -8.51
N LEU A 105 -0.76 0.34 -8.83
CA LEU A 105 -0.23 0.34 -10.21
C LEU A 105 0.01 -1.08 -10.72
N PHE A 106 0.58 -1.96 -9.91
CA PHE A 106 0.80 -3.37 -10.29
C PHE A 106 -0.51 -4.11 -10.47
N ALA A 107 -1.51 -3.87 -9.60
CA ALA A 107 -2.83 -4.47 -9.76
C ALA A 107 -3.47 -4.07 -11.10
N LEU A 108 -3.42 -2.78 -11.44
CA LEU A 108 -3.90 -2.27 -12.73
C LEU A 108 -3.09 -2.77 -13.93
N SER A 109 -1.82 -3.14 -13.75
CA SER A 109 -0.95 -3.58 -14.85
C SER A 109 -0.97 -5.08 -15.10
N LEU A 110 -1.38 -5.88 -14.11
CA LEU A 110 -1.31 -7.35 -14.17
C LEU A 110 -2.68 -8.02 -14.31
N PHE A 111 -3.73 -7.43 -13.73
CA PHE A 111 -5.05 -8.03 -13.72
C PHE A 111 -5.97 -7.21 -14.62
N GLY A 112 -6.44 -7.81 -15.71
CA GLY A 112 -7.53 -7.23 -16.48
C GLY A 112 -8.78 -7.14 -15.59
N ILE A 113 -9.37 -5.95 -15.50
CA ILE A 113 -10.64 -5.78 -14.79
C ILE A 113 -11.72 -6.44 -15.64
N PRO A 114 -12.46 -7.46 -15.13
CA PRO A 114 -13.51 -8.10 -15.90
C PRO A 114 -14.55 -7.06 -16.33
N LEU A 115 -14.70 -6.89 -17.65
CA LEU A 115 -15.85 -6.21 -18.24
C LEU A 115 -17.06 -7.12 -17.98
N LEU A 116 -17.86 -6.79 -16.96
CA LEU A 116 -19.23 -7.29 -16.83
C LEU A 116 -20.11 -6.69 -17.92
#